data_AF-A0A7Y2DV60-F1
#
_entry.id   AF-A0A7Y2DV60-F1
#
_cell.length_a   1.000
_cell.length_b   1.000
_cell.length_c   1.000
_cell.angle_alpha   90.00
_cell.angle_beta   90.00
_cell.angle_gamma   90.00
#
_symmetry.space_group_name_H-M   'P 1'
#
loop_
_entity.id
_entity.type
_entity.pdbx_description
1 polymer ?
#
loop_
_entity_poly.entity_id
_entity_poly.type
_entity_poly.pdbx_seq_one_letter_code
_entity_poly.pdbx_strand_id
1 'polypeptide(L)'
;MNLESNKNKVDREQFYAVVPALNFLPVLSFVRLIRCAKAQISFNAPRLAQSVISSFAAVLVTLLLTAQGAHSQVCAIPGDDGPANISGVINTYYPSPVTATTTGNSIPVSAVTNPQSAFNAIEPGDLLLVMQVQNAQINSSNNNNYGAGDGTGRGFTSGSAGRYEYAVATNSVGLAGGTITTLQNLTRTYRSSPATSTRGR
;
A
#
# COMPACT_ATOMS: atom_id res chain seq x y z
N MET A 1 -18.86 -42.96 -14.26
CA MET A 1 -20.05 -43.01 -13.38
C MET A 1 -19.65 -42.39 -12.06
N ASN A 2 -20.25 -41.23 -11.75
CA ASN A 2 -20.20 -40.36 -10.56
C ASN A 2 -18.97 -40.35 -9.64
N LEU A 3 -18.47 -39.13 -9.35
CA LEU A 3 -18.82 -38.41 -8.11
C LEU A 3 -18.61 -36.89 -8.30
N GLU A 4 -19.61 -36.14 -7.85
CA GLU A 4 -19.75 -34.68 -7.87
C GLU A 4 -18.73 -33.97 -6.95
N SER A 5 -18.31 -32.76 -7.30
CA SER A 5 -18.16 -31.69 -6.29
C SER A 5 -18.13 -30.30 -6.92
N ASN A 6 -19.26 -29.62 -6.76
CA ASN A 6 -19.44 -28.18 -6.78
C ASN A 6 -18.32 -27.46 -6.00
N LYS A 7 -17.64 -26.49 -6.63
CA LYS A 7 -17.32 -25.20 -6.00
C LYS A 7 -16.81 -24.20 -7.04
N ASN A 8 -17.58 -23.12 -7.18
CA ASN A 8 -17.10 -21.79 -7.55
C ASN A 8 -15.69 -21.55 -6.96
N LYS A 9 -14.65 -21.59 -7.78
CA LYS A 9 -13.31 -21.14 -7.40
C LYS A 9 -12.89 -20.04 -8.36
N VAL A 10 -13.22 -18.82 -7.95
CA VAL A 10 -12.61 -17.59 -8.47
C VAL A 10 -11.16 -17.58 -7.97
N ASP A 11 -10.32 -18.40 -8.60
CA ASP A 11 -8.89 -18.48 -8.32
C ASP A 11 -8.15 -17.50 -9.25
N ARG A 12 -8.10 -16.20 -8.88
CA ARG A 12 -7.32 -15.17 -9.60
C ARG A 12 -6.11 -14.76 -8.76
N GLU A 13 -4.90 -15.02 -9.27
CA GLU A 13 -3.63 -14.72 -8.61
C GLU A 13 -2.97 -13.43 -9.08
N GLN A 14 -2.02 -12.84 -8.36
CA GLN A 14 -1.89 -12.50 -6.94
C GLN A 14 -0.81 -11.37 -6.95
N PHE A 15 -1.10 -10.19 -6.39
CA PHE A 15 -0.09 -9.21 -5.99
C PHE A 15 0.36 -9.61 -4.59
N TYR A 16 1.43 -9.03 -4.09
CA TYR A 16 1.82 -9.26 -2.71
C TYR A 16 2.22 -7.91 -2.11
N ALA A 17 1.98 -7.74 -0.81
CA ALA A 17 2.14 -6.48 -0.09
C ALA A 17 2.30 -6.87 1.39
N VAL A 18 3.49 -6.65 1.96
CA VAL A 18 3.85 -7.00 3.34
C VAL A 18 3.78 -5.74 4.19
N VAL A 19 3.30 -5.84 5.43
CA VAL A 19 3.11 -4.71 6.35
C VAL A 19 3.41 -5.12 7.80
N PRO A 20 4.30 -4.42 8.53
CA PRO A 20 4.36 -4.46 9.99
C PRO A 20 3.46 -3.40 10.63
N ALA A 21 2.69 -3.79 11.65
CA ALA A 21 1.64 -2.99 12.26
C ALA A 21 2.14 -2.01 13.33
N LEU A 22 1.71 -0.74 13.27
CA LEU A 22 1.62 0.15 14.44
C LEU A 22 0.43 1.12 14.35
N ASN A 23 -0.50 0.96 15.31
CA ASN A 23 -1.75 1.70 15.47
C ASN A 23 -1.53 3.13 15.99
N PHE A 24 -2.12 4.16 15.37
CA PHE A 24 -2.39 5.44 16.04
C PHE A 24 -3.67 6.13 15.51
N LEU A 25 -4.67 6.24 16.38
CA LEU A 25 -5.84 7.13 16.23
C LEU A 25 -5.46 8.56 16.65
N PRO A 26 -6.01 9.60 16.00
CA PRO A 26 -6.61 10.71 16.77
C PRO A 26 -7.92 11.22 16.14
N VAL A 27 -9.04 11.27 16.88
CA VAL A 27 -9.48 12.27 17.87
C VAL A 27 -10.06 13.55 17.25
N LEU A 28 -11.34 13.71 17.56
CA LEU A 28 -12.32 14.74 17.19
C LEU A 28 -12.06 16.08 17.93
N SER A 29 -12.45 17.18 17.27
CA SER A 29 -13.07 18.38 17.88
C SER A 29 -12.17 19.46 18.54
N PHE A 30 -11.80 20.48 17.74
CA PHE A 30 -11.13 21.71 18.23
C PHE A 30 -11.97 23.01 18.11
N VAL A 31 -13.26 22.93 17.77
CA VAL A 31 -14.06 24.13 17.40
C VAL A 31 -14.61 24.93 18.60
N ARG A 32 -14.35 24.54 19.86
CA ARG A 32 -14.98 25.20 21.04
C ARG A 32 -14.11 26.12 21.90
N LEU A 33 -12.85 26.41 21.57
CA LEU A 33 -11.98 27.17 22.50
C LEU A 33 -11.68 28.65 22.16
N ILE A 34 -12.41 29.31 21.24
CA ILE A 34 -12.14 30.73 20.89
C ILE A 34 -12.98 31.75 21.72
N ARG A 35 -13.80 31.32 22.67
CA ARG A 35 -14.67 32.24 23.45
C ARG A 35 -14.14 32.73 24.82
N CYS A 36 -12.85 32.58 25.15
CA CYS A 36 -12.35 33.01 26.47
C CYS A 36 -11.06 33.88 26.47
N ALA A 37 -10.84 34.72 25.46
CA ALA A 37 -9.69 35.65 25.43
C ALA A 37 -10.09 37.15 25.45
N LYS A 38 -11.27 37.50 25.97
CA LYS A 38 -11.65 38.89 26.27
C LYS A 38 -11.63 39.19 27.78
N ALA A 39 -10.80 38.48 28.55
CA ALA A 39 -10.48 38.89 29.91
C ALA A 39 -9.41 39.99 29.85
N GLN A 40 -9.82 41.20 30.23
CA GLN A 40 -9.02 42.41 30.10
C GLN A 40 -7.81 42.38 31.03
N ILE A 41 -6.61 42.31 30.45
CA ILE A 41 -5.37 42.67 31.14
C ILE A 41 -5.15 44.16 30.89
N SER A 42 -5.55 44.99 31.86
CA SER A 42 -5.29 46.43 31.86
C SER A 42 -3.84 46.69 32.25
N PHE A 43 -2.94 46.72 31.27
CA PHE A 43 -1.65 47.39 31.42
C PHE A 43 -1.80 48.82 30.89
N ASN A 44 -1.70 49.81 31.80
CA ASN A 44 -1.63 51.23 31.45
C ASN A 44 -0.30 51.50 30.72
N ALA A 45 -0.28 51.26 29.41
CA ALA A 45 0.77 51.71 28.52
C ALA A 45 0.28 52.94 27.73
N PRO A 46 1.17 53.86 27.35
CA PRO A 46 0.80 55.01 26.52
C PRO A 46 0.13 54.53 25.22
N ARG A 47 -0.95 55.20 24.80
CA ARG A 47 -1.86 54.79 23.71
C ARG A 47 -1.18 54.41 22.38
N LEU A 48 0.05 54.89 22.16
CA LEU A 48 0.86 54.54 20.99
C LEU A 48 1.44 53.11 21.08
N ALA A 49 1.85 52.66 22.27
CA ALA A 49 2.39 51.30 22.49
C ALA A 49 1.31 50.22 22.34
N GLN A 50 0.06 50.54 22.70
CA GLN A 50 -1.06 49.59 22.64
C GLN A 50 -1.50 49.26 21.20
N SER A 51 -1.37 50.21 20.27
CA SER A 51 -1.65 49.97 18.85
C SER A 51 -0.61 49.04 18.22
N VAL A 52 0.68 49.25 18.54
CA VAL A 52 1.79 48.43 18.03
C VAL A 52 1.69 46.99 18.55
N ILE A 53 1.36 46.79 19.82
CA ILE A 53 1.19 45.46 20.43
C ILE A 53 -0.01 44.71 19.81
N SER A 54 -1.12 45.40 19.56
CA SER A 54 -2.31 44.81 18.94
C SER A 54 -2.06 44.37 17.49
N SER A 55 -1.36 45.19 16.71
CA SER A 55 -0.97 44.85 15.33
C SER A 55 0.01 43.68 15.28
N PHE A 56 0.99 43.62 16.19
CA PHE A 56 1.95 42.51 16.25
C PHE A 56 1.26 41.20 16.65
N ALA A 57 0.33 41.23 17.60
CA ALA A 57 -0.45 40.07 17.99
C ALA A 57 -1.37 39.58 16.86
N ALA A 58 -2.00 40.48 16.11
CA ALA A 58 -2.82 40.12 14.95
C ALA A 58 -1.98 39.48 13.83
N VAL A 59 -0.80 40.03 13.52
CA VAL A 59 0.12 39.47 12.53
C VAL A 59 0.63 38.08 12.95
N LEU A 60 0.98 37.91 14.22
CA LEU A 60 1.41 36.62 14.77
C LEU A 60 0.28 35.56 14.68
N VAL A 61 -0.95 35.90 15.07
CA VAL A 61 -2.11 34.99 14.98
C VAL A 61 -2.44 34.62 13.53
N THR A 62 -2.29 35.56 12.59
CA THR A 62 -2.51 35.30 11.15
C THR A 62 -1.43 34.37 10.60
N LEU A 63 -0.17 34.53 11.03
CA LEU A 63 0.94 33.66 10.63
C LEU A 63 0.80 32.22 11.15
N LEU A 64 0.27 32.03 12.36
CA LEU A 64 -0.03 30.69 12.89
C LEU A 64 -1.22 30.01 12.17
N LEU A 65 -2.19 30.77 11.66
CA LEU A 65 -3.34 30.21 10.92
C LEU A 65 -3.00 29.84 9.46
N THR A 66 -1.96 30.42 8.88
CA THR A 66 -1.46 30.08 7.53
C THR A 66 -0.31 29.08 7.54
N ALA A 67 0.01 28.48 8.68
CA ALA A 67 0.88 27.30 8.73
C ALA A 67 0.05 26.07 8.32
N GLN A 68 -0.32 25.98 7.04
CA GLN A 68 -0.87 24.74 6.49
C GLN A 68 0.14 23.61 6.74
N GLY A 69 -0.34 22.53 7.36
CA GLY A 69 0.48 21.46 7.91
C GLY A 69 1.53 20.96 6.92
N ALA A 70 2.78 20.94 7.36
CA ALA A 70 3.80 20.12 6.74
C ALA A 70 3.35 18.66 6.88
N HIS A 71 2.85 18.06 5.79
CA HIS A 71 2.63 16.63 5.76
C HIS A 71 3.99 15.97 5.89
N SER A 72 4.21 15.26 7.00
CA SER A 72 5.30 14.30 7.07
C SER A 72 5.10 13.32 5.92
N GLN A 73 5.96 13.34 4.91
CA GLN A 73 6.03 12.22 3.99
C GLN A 73 6.48 11.03 4.82
N VAL A 74 5.56 10.09 5.04
CA VAL A 74 5.90 8.80 5.64
C VAL A 74 6.74 8.07 4.59
N CYS A 75 8.05 8.28 4.65
CA CYS A 75 9.01 7.48 3.92
C CYS A 75 9.15 6.18 4.71
N ALA A 76 8.62 5.09 4.18
CA ALA A 76 8.90 3.79 4.75
C ALA A 76 10.36 3.42 4.37
N ILE A 77 11.26 3.43 5.36
CA ILE A 77 12.68 3.11 5.18
C ILE A 77 12.86 1.62 5.47
N PRO A 78 13.18 0.78 4.47
CA PRO A 78 13.37 -0.64 4.70
C PRO A 78 14.49 -0.88 5.72
N GLY A 79 14.18 -1.56 6.83
CA GLY A 79 15.17 -1.96 7.84
C GLY A 79 15.46 -0.93 8.93
N ASP A 80 14.71 0.17 9.01
CA ASP A 80 14.88 1.19 10.07
C ASP A 80 14.60 0.65 11.48
N ASP A 81 13.67 -0.32 11.59
CA ASP A 81 13.32 -0.97 12.85
C ASP A 81 14.43 -1.89 13.42
N GLY A 82 15.52 -2.08 12.68
CA GLY A 82 16.61 -2.97 13.06
C GLY A 82 16.27 -4.46 12.98
N PRO A 83 17.17 -5.34 13.44
CA PRO A 83 16.95 -6.78 13.41
C PRO A 83 15.88 -7.21 14.42
N ALA A 84 14.81 -7.82 13.93
CA ALA A 84 13.75 -8.43 14.75
C ALA A 84 13.89 -9.96 14.81
N ASN A 85 13.50 -10.56 15.95
CA ASN A 85 13.32 -12.01 16.04
C ASN A 85 12.00 -12.39 15.33
N ILE A 86 12.12 -12.92 14.12
CA ILE A 86 10.97 -13.36 13.32
C ILE A 86 10.55 -14.76 13.75
N SER A 87 9.25 -14.96 14.04
CA SER A 87 8.65 -16.27 14.30
C SER A 87 7.29 -16.38 13.62
N GLY A 88 6.96 -17.58 13.13
CA GLY A 88 5.70 -17.84 12.43
C GLY A 88 5.62 -17.20 11.04
N VAL A 89 4.40 -17.07 10.53
CA VAL A 89 4.11 -16.39 9.26
C VAL A 89 3.85 -14.91 9.56
N ILE A 90 4.75 -14.04 9.08
CA ILE A 90 4.65 -12.59 9.29
C ILE A 90 4.08 -11.82 8.11
N ASN A 91 4.05 -12.44 6.92
CA ASN A 91 3.64 -11.76 5.70
C ASN A 91 2.15 -11.97 5.40
N THR A 92 1.45 -10.88 5.13
CA THR A 92 0.14 -10.95 4.47
C THR A 92 0.30 -10.99 2.95
N TYR A 93 -0.47 -11.82 2.27
CA TYR A 93 -0.39 -12.03 0.83
C TYR A 93 -1.72 -11.61 0.18
N TYR A 94 -1.68 -10.52 -0.60
CA TYR A 94 -2.86 -9.81 -1.13
C TYR A 94 -3.04 -9.99 -2.65
N PRO A 95 -3.86 -10.96 -3.11
CA PRO A 95 -3.97 -11.26 -4.52
C PRO A 95 -4.42 -10.05 -5.35
N SER A 96 -3.89 -9.80 -6.56
CA SER A 96 -4.52 -8.87 -7.49
C SER A 96 -5.33 -9.66 -8.50
N PRO A 97 -6.61 -9.31 -8.72
CA PRO A 97 -7.43 -9.92 -9.75
C PRO A 97 -7.18 -9.32 -11.15
N VAL A 98 -6.32 -8.30 -11.25
CA VAL A 98 -6.07 -7.54 -12.49
C VAL A 98 -4.57 -7.31 -12.69
N THR A 99 -4.21 -6.96 -13.91
CA THR A 99 -2.84 -6.54 -14.21
C THR A 99 -2.63 -5.12 -13.67
N ALA A 100 -1.66 -4.93 -12.78
CA ALA A 100 -1.22 -3.59 -12.38
C ALA A 100 -0.17 -3.07 -13.37
N THR A 101 -0.28 -1.80 -13.72
CA THR A 101 0.51 -1.19 -14.81
C THR A 101 1.39 -0.05 -14.31
N THR A 102 2.40 0.29 -15.10
CA THR A 102 3.42 1.31 -14.81
C THR A 102 2.90 2.75 -14.70
N THR A 103 1.65 2.99 -15.08
CA THR A 103 1.03 4.33 -15.05
C THR A 103 0.08 4.50 -13.88
N GLY A 104 -0.12 3.46 -13.08
CA GLY A 104 -1.05 3.46 -11.96
C GLY A 104 -0.33 3.52 -10.62
N ASN A 105 -0.91 4.29 -9.70
CA ASN A 105 -0.71 4.18 -8.27
C ASN A 105 -1.88 3.46 -7.59
N SER A 106 -2.73 2.78 -8.36
CA SER A 106 -3.95 2.12 -7.91
C SER A 106 -3.87 0.64 -8.23
N ILE A 107 -3.82 -0.19 -7.20
CA ILE A 107 -3.62 -1.63 -7.30
C ILE A 107 -4.83 -2.31 -6.65
N PRO A 108 -5.74 -2.88 -7.45
CA PRO A 108 -6.84 -3.66 -6.91
C PRO A 108 -6.30 -4.96 -6.33
N VAL A 109 -6.77 -5.31 -5.14
CA VAL A 109 -6.48 -6.58 -4.48
C VAL A 109 -7.76 -7.27 -4.03
N SER A 110 -7.75 -8.58 -4.05
CA SER A 110 -8.82 -9.47 -3.59
C SER A 110 -8.59 -9.87 -2.14
N ALA A 111 -9.57 -10.56 -1.57
CA ALA A 111 -9.49 -11.04 -0.19
C ALA A 111 -8.26 -11.92 0.06
N VAL A 112 -7.68 -11.78 1.24
CA VAL A 112 -6.61 -12.65 1.74
C VAL A 112 -7.24 -14.01 2.04
N THR A 113 -6.91 -15.00 1.24
CA THR A 113 -7.47 -16.36 1.34
C THR A 113 -6.41 -17.44 1.59
N ASN A 114 -5.12 -17.07 1.50
CA ASN A 114 -4.01 -17.99 1.71
C ASN A 114 -3.90 -18.30 3.22
N PRO A 115 -4.04 -19.57 3.65
CA PRO A 115 -3.95 -19.91 5.07
C PRO A 115 -2.52 -19.77 5.62
N GLN A 116 -1.49 -19.71 4.77
CA GLN A 116 -0.11 -19.41 5.11
C GLN A 116 0.17 -17.90 5.06
N SER A 117 -0.77 -17.10 5.55
CA SER A 117 -0.66 -15.64 5.59
C SER A 117 -0.85 -15.14 7.02
N ALA A 118 -0.28 -13.99 7.34
CA ALA A 118 -0.40 -13.40 8.69
C ALA A 118 -1.78 -12.77 8.97
N PHE A 119 -2.58 -12.50 7.92
CA PHE A 119 -3.89 -11.84 8.01
C PHE A 119 -3.84 -10.46 8.70
N ASN A 120 -2.76 -9.70 8.48
CA ASN A 120 -2.69 -8.29 8.85
C ASN A 120 -3.23 -7.40 7.73
N ALA A 121 -4.07 -6.42 8.09
CA ALA A 121 -4.55 -5.39 7.17
C ALA A 121 -3.40 -4.49 6.70
N ILE A 122 -3.57 -3.86 5.53
CA ILE A 122 -2.69 -2.77 5.09
C ILE A 122 -3.21 -1.47 5.68
N GLU A 123 -2.31 -0.62 6.14
CA GLU A 123 -2.54 0.72 6.68
C GLU A 123 -1.69 1.77 5.92
N PRO A 124 -2.03 3.06 6.02
CA PRO A 124 -1.23 4.12 5.42
C PRO A 124 0.17 4.16 6.05
N GLY A 125 1.21 4.24 5.21
CA GLY A 125 2.61 4.32 5.63
C GLY A 125 3.39 3.02 5.48
N ASP A 126 2.73 1.90 5.21
CA ASP A 126 3.41 0.62 5.16
C ASP A 126 4.26 0.44 3.90
N LEU A 127 5.38 -0.28 4.06
CA LEU A 127 6.26 -0.68 2.97
C LEU A 127 5.83 -2.01 2.35
N LEU A 128 5.15 -1.94 1.21
CA LEU A 128 4.68 -3.09 0.46
C LEU A 128 5.77 -3.60 -0.48
N LEU A 129 5.88 -4.93 -0.63
CA LEU A 129 6.68 -5.58 -1.66
C LEU A 129 5.77 -6.13 -2.77
N VAL A 130 5.67 -5.40 -3.86
CA VAL A 130 4.94 -5.81 -5.06
C VAL A 130 5.78 -6.80 -5.85
N MET A 131 5.25 -7.98 -6.17
CA MET A 131 6.02 -9.04 -6.84
C MET A 131 5.22 -9.84 -7.86
N GLN A 132 5.85 -10.15 -9.00
CA GLN A 132 5.38 -11.15 -9.96
C GLN A 132 5.90 -12.53 -9.55
N VAL A 133 5.06 -13.37 -8.94
CA VAL A 133 5.49 -14.70 -8.48
C VAL A 133 5.60 -15.70 -9.62
N GLN A 134 4.64 -15.74 -10.55
CA GLN A 134 4.75 -16.52 -11.78
C GLN A 134 4.30 -15.71 -12.98
N ASN A 135 4.80 -16.03 -14.16
CA ASN A 135 4.37 -15.49 -15.46
C ASN A 135 5.23 -16.16 -16.54
N ALA A 136 5.11 -17.48 -16.67
CA ALA A 136 5.81 -18.25 -17.68
C ALA A 136 4.80 -18.87 -18.64
N GLN A 137 4.98 -18.62 -19.94
CA GLN A 137 4.26 -19.32 -20.98
C GLN A 137 5.11 -20.49 -21.46
N ILE A 138 4.53 -21.68 -21.58
CA ILE A 138 5.24 -22.90 -21.97
C ILE A 138 4.65 -23.49 -23.25
N ASN A 139 5.48 -24.22 -23.99
CA ASN A 139 4.97 -25.20 -24.93
C ASN A 139 4.69 -26.51 -24.17
N SER A 140 3.45 -26.96 -24.17
CA SER A 140 3.01 -28.17 -23.46
C SER A 140 3.02 -29.44 -24.31
N SER A 141 3.60 -29.40 -25.51
CA SER A 141 3.69 -30.58 -26.39
C SER A 141 4.67 -31.58 -25.79
N ASN A 142 4.25 -32.84 -25.64
CA ASN A 142 5.08 -33.91 -25.08
C ASN A 142 6.09 -34.44 -26.13
N ASN A 143 7.04 -33.59 -26.51
CA ASN A 143 8.15 -33.91 -27.40
C ASN A 143 9.36 -33.03 -27.03
N ASN A 144 10.42 -33.04 -27.85
CA ASN A 144 11.62 -32.26 -27.59
C ASN A 144 11.38 -30.74 -27.49
N ASN A 145 10.23 -30.23 -27.91
CA ASN A 145 9.86 -28.81 -27.82
C ASN A 145 9.16 -28.44 -26.50
N TYR A 146 9.00 -29.37 -25.55
CA TYR A 146 8.39 -29.07 -24.24
C TYR A 146 9.10 -27.90 -23.53
N GLY A 147 8.34 -26.98 -22.94
CA GLY A 147 8.84 -25.77 -22.30
C GLY A 147 9.14 -24.65 -23.29
N ALA A 148 10.23 -24.80 -24.07
CA ALA A 148 10.83 -23.74 -24.90
C ALA A 148 10.12 -23.50 -26.23
N GLY A 149 9.49 -24.55 -26.77
CA GLY A 149 8.89 -24.54 -28.10
C GLY A 149 9.86 -24.71 -29.27
N ASP A 150 11.17 -24.79 -29.03
CA ASP A 150 12.21 -24.79 -30.07
C ASP A 150 13.32 -25.85 -29.88
N GLY A 151 13.17 -26.77 -28.91
CA GLY A 151 14.16 -27.81 -28.64
C GLY A 151 15.38 -27.35 -27.84
N THR A 152 15.44 -26.10 -27.40
CA THR A 152 16.62 -25.55 -26.67
C THR A 152 16.70 -25.96 -25.20
N GLY A 153 15.73 -26.71 -24.68
CA GLY A 153 15.66 -27.11 -23.27
C GLY A 153 15.31 -25.98 -22.30
N ARG A 154 14.98 -24.78 -22.80
CA ARG A 154 14.47 -23.69 -21.96
C ARG A 154 13.10 -24.07 -21.37
N GLY A 155 12.85 -23.76 -20.11
CA GLY A 155 11.59 -24.14 -19.45
C GLY A 155 10.36 -23.32 -19.87
N PHE A 156 10.50 -22.35 -20.77
CA PHE A 156 9.43 -21.40 -21.14
C PHE A 156 9.68 -20.77 -22.52
N THR A 157 8.61 -20.33 -23.17
CA THR A 157 8.58 -19.58 -24.43
C THR A 157 8.63 -18.06 -24.22
N SER A 158 7.97 -17.54 -23.18
CA SER A 158 7.91 -16.10 -22.88
C SER A 158 7.44 -15.82 -21.46
N GLY A 159 7.56 -14.56 -21.05
CA GLY A 159 7.13 -14.07 -19.74
C GLY A 159 8.30 -13.74 -18.80
N SER A 160 7.98 -13.30 -17.59
CA SER A 160 8.98 -12.88 -16.60
C SER A 160 8.42 -13.03 -15.20
N ALA A 161 8.97 -13.95 -14.42
CA ALA A 161 8.69 -14.13 -12.98
C ALA A 161 9.81 -13.51 -12.13
N GLY A 162 9.57 -13.36 -10.83
CA GLY A 162 10.57 -12.87 -9.86
C GLY A 162 10.87 -11.37 -9.95
N ARG A 163 10.11 -10.60 -10.74
CA ARG A 163 10.24 -9.13 -10.76
C ARG A 163 9.53 -8.56 -9.53
N TYR A 164 10.12 -7.58 -8.89
CA TYR A 164 9.54 -6.92 -7.72
C TYR A 164 9.90 -5.45 -7.65
N GLU A 165 9.12 -4.70 -6.86
CA GLU A 165 9.42 -3.34 -6.43
C GLU A 165 8.75 -3.03 -5.08
N TYR A 166 9.28 -2.03 -4.39
CA TYR A 166 8.68 -1.53 -3.16
C TYR A 166 7.68 -0.42 -3.46
N ALA A 167 6.59 -0.38 -2.70
CA ALA A 167 5.60 0.67 -2.77
C ALA A 167 5.13 1.05 -1.36
N VAL A 168 4.86 2.33 -1.13
CA VAL A 168 4.32 2.79 0.16
C VAL A 168 2.82 2.97 0.03
N ALA A 169 2.04 2.36 0.93
CA ALA A 169 0.58 2.50 0.96
C ALA A 169 0.16 3.88 1.48
N THR A 170 -0.88 4.48 0.90
CA THR A 170 -1.44 5.77 1.37
C THR A 170 -2.87 5.65 1.91
N ASN A 171 -3.44 4.45 1.92
CA ASN A 171 -4.77 4.16 2.45
C ASN A 171 -4.82 2.76 3.08
N SER A 172 -5.77 2.56 3.99
CA SER A 172 -6.02 1.24 4.58
C SER A 172 -6.73 0.32 3.59
N VAL A 173 -6.39 -0.97 3.63
CA VAL A 173 -7.07 -2.06 2.91
C VAL A 173 -7.23 -3.27 3.83
N GLY A 174 -8.49 -3.59 4.15
CA GLY A 174 -8.82 -4.73 4.99
C GLY A 174 -8.63 -6.09 4.31
N LEU A 175 -8.81 -7.17 5.08
CA LEU A 175 -8.59 -8.55 4.61
C LEU A 175 -9.59 -9.02 3.54
N ALA A 176 -10.71 -8.32 3.38
CA ALA A 176 -11.68 -8.59 2.31
C ALA A 176 -11.19 -8.14 0.92
N GLY A 177 -10.05 -7.44 0.84
CA GLY A 177 -9.55 -6.82 -0.38
C GLY A 177 -10.05 -5.38 -0.54
N GLY A 178 -9.72 -4.78 -1.68
CA GLY A 178 -9.99 -3.37 -1.97
C GLY A 178 -9.01 -2.82 -2.98
N THR A 179 -8.80 -1.50 -2.96
CA THR A 179 -7.82 -0.84 -3.82
C THR A 179 -6.73 -0.23 -2.96
N ILE A 180 -5.50 -0.68 -3.16
CA ILE A 180 -4.31 -0.06 -2.59
C ILE A 180 -3.97 1.17 -3.45
N THR A 181 -3.80 2.30 -2.80
CA THR A 181 -3.23 3.52 -3.40
C THR A 181 -1.80 3.64 -2.91
N THR A 182 -0.87 3.82 -3.84
CA THR A 182 0.56 3.94 -3.54
C THR A 182 1.02 5.38 -3.64
N LEU A 183 2.03 5.73 -2.85
CA LEU A 183 2.60 7.08 -2.85
C LEU A 183 3.20 7.46 -4.22
N GLN A 184 3.76 6.49 -4.91
CA GLN A 184 4.35 6.63 -6.25
C GLN A 184 3.68 5.65 -7.21
N ASN A 185 3.72 5.97 -8.52
CA ASN A 185 3.32 5.01 -9.55
C ASN A 185 4.27 3.81 -9.56
N LEU A 186 3.74 2.65 -9.95
CA LEU A 186 4.57 1.49 -10.24
C LEU A 186 5.51 1.78 -11.41
N THR A 187 6.74 1.28 -11.33
CA THR A 187 7.71 1.34 -12.43
C THR A 187 7.60 0.12 -13.34
N ARG A 188 6.89 -0.93 -12.91
CA ARG A 188 6.74 -2.20 -13.62
C ARG A 188 5.27 -2.61 -13.77
N THR A 189 5.00 -3.33 -14.85
CA THR A 189 3.74 -4.04 -15.02
C THR A 189 3.84 -5.42 -14.40
N TYR A 190 2.81 -5.80 -13.65
CA TYR A 190 2.63 -7.10 -13.02
C TYR A 190 1.35 -7.72 -13.53
N ARG A 191 1.48 -8.80 -14.29
CA ARG A 191 0.37 -9.47 -14.95
C ARG A 191 -0.38 -10.38 -13.99
N SER A 192 -1.69 -10.27 -14.01
CA SER A 192 -2.60 -11.28 -13.49
C SER A 192 -3.27 -12.01 -14.66
N SER A 193 -3.20 -13.33 -14.65
CA SER A 193 -3.86 -14.19 -15.63
C SER A 193 -4.22 -15.53 -14.98
N PRO A 194 -5.34 -16.16 -15.32
CA PRO A 194 -5.61 -17.53 -14.88
C PRO A 194 -4.56 -18.49 -15.43
N ALA A 195 -4.18 -19.50 -14.64
CA ALA A 195 -3.41 -20.61 -15.19
C ALA A 195 -4.17 -21.34 -16.29
N THR A 196 -3.40 -21.82 -17.24
CA THR A 196 -3.85 -22.69 -18.32
C THR A 196 -2.87 -23.85 -18.46
N SER A 197 -3.14 -24.78 -19.37
CA SER A 197 -2.19 -25.84 -19.74
C SER A 197 -0.85 -25.31 -20.27
N THR A 198 -0.80 -24.04 -20.70
CA THR A 198 0.37 -23.40 -21.31
C THR A 198 0.88 -22.20 -20.51
N ARG A 199 0.35 -21.95 -19.32
CA ARG A 199 0.76 -20.81 -18.49
C ARG A 199 0.62 -21.13 -17.00
N GLY A 200 1.71 -20.93 -16.26
CA GLY A 200 1.76 -21.07 -14.80
C GLY A 200 0.89 -20.03 -14.08
N ARG A 201 0.58 -20.27 -12.80
CA ARG A 201 -0.26 -19.40 -11.97
C ARG A 201 0.51 -18.19 -11.45
#